data_AF-A0A3B8MT05-F1
#
_entry.id   AF-A0A3B8MT05-F1
#
_cell.length_a   1.000
_cell.length_b   1.000
_cell.length_c   1.000
_cell.angle_alpha   90.00
_cell.angle_beta   90.00
_cell.angle_gamma   90.00
#
_symmetry.space_group_name_H-M   'P 1'
#
loop_
_entity.id
_entity.type
_entity.pdbx_description
1 polymer ?
#
loop_
_entity_poly.entity_id
_entity_poly.type
_entity_poly.pdbx_seq_one_letter_code
_entity_poly.pdbx_strand_id
1 'polypeptide(L)'
;SKVQLVGDDLFVTNPKRLAKGIELGTANSILVKVNQIGTLSETLDAVSLAHTNGYTAVMSHRSGETEDTTIADLAVATNCGQIKTGAPAR
;
A
#
# COMPACT_ATOMS: atom_id res chain seq x y z
N SER A 1 -4.63 -11.56 13.23
CA SER A 1 -5.06 -10.46 14.12
C SER A 1 -6.57 -10.29 14.00
N LYS A 2 -7.27 -9.84 15.04
CA LYS A 2 -8.71 -9.50 14.95
C LYS A 2 -8.96 -8.19 14.19
N VAL A 3 -7.96 -7.31 14.11
CA VAL A 3 -8.05 -5.98 13.48
C VAL A 3 -6.84 -5.74 12.59
N GLN A 4 -7.08 -5.11 11.43
CA GLN A 4 -6.04 -4.64 10.52
C GLN A 4 -5.54 -3.26 10.97
N LEU A 5 -4.24 -3.14 11.21
CA LEU A 5 -3.55 -1.90 11.52
C LEU A 5 -2.74 -1.52 10.27
N VAL A 6 -3.21 -0.50 9.55
CA VAL A 6 -2.66 -0.10 8.25
C VAL A 6 -1.72 1.08 8.44
N GLY A 7 -0.44 0.91 8.09
CA GLY A 7 0.53 2.01 8.08
C GLY A 7 0.47 2.80 6.78
N ASP A 8 0.12 4.09 6.86
CA ASP A 8 0.16 5.06 5.76
C ASP A 8 1.42 5.92 5.87
N ASP A 9 1.36 7.07 6.55
CA ASP A 9 2.50 7.98 6.74
C ASP A 9 3.66 7.35 7.54
N LEU A 10 3.39 6.27 8.28
CA LEU A 10 4.42 5.50 8.96
C LEU A 10 5.40 4.85 7.96
N PHE A 11 4.87 4.34 6.85
CA PHE A 11 5.64 3.59 5.86
C PHE A 11 5.88 4.39 4.59
N VAL A 12 4.98 5.31 4.21
CA VAL A 12 5.02 6.12 2.98
C VAL A 12 5.38 5.31 1.73
N THR A 13 4.86 4.08 1.63
CA THR A 13 5.19 3.12 0.54
C THR A 13 6.71 2.86 0.39
N ASN A 14 7.51 3.14 1.42
CA ASN A 14 8.97 3.04 1.36
C ASN A 14 9.46 1.71 1.97
N PRO A 15 10.14 0.83 1.20
CA PRO A 15 10.60 -0.47 1.68
C PRO A 15 11.47 -0.41 2.93
N LYS A 16 12.32 0.63 3.08
CA LYS A 16 13.19 0.77 4.27
C LYS A 16 12.38 1.03 5.54
N ARG A 17 11.36 1.88 5.45
CA ARG A 17 10.47 2.19 6.58
C ARG A 17 9.58 1.00 6.91
N LEU A 18 9.05 0.33 5.88
CA LEU A 18 8.26 -0.88 6.05
C LEU A 18 9.09 -1.99 6.72
N ALA A 19 10.31 -2.25 6.26
CA ALA A 19 11.21 -3.23 6.88
C ALA A 19 11.43 -2.94 8.37
N LYS A 20 11.66 -1.66 8.73
CA LYS A 20 11.80 -1.28 10.13
C LYS A 20 10.50 -1.48 10.92
N GLY A 21 9.36 -1.15 10.31
CA GLY A 21 8.05 -1.34 10.91
C GLY A 21 7.70 -2.80 11.18
N ILE A 22 8.11 -3.70 10.28
CA ILE A 22 7.99 -5.16 10.41
C ILE A 22 8.85 -5.65 11.57
N GLU A 23 10.13 -5.28 11.61
CA GLU A 23 11.07 -5.64 12.69
C GLU A 23 10.54 -5.22 14.07
N LEU A 24 9.96 -4.02 14.16
CA LEU A 24 9.41 -3.45 15.39
C LEU A 24 7.97 -3.90 15.70
N GLY A 25 7.31 -4.67 14.82
CA GLY A 25 5.93 -5.12 15.02
C GLY A 25 4.89 -3.98 15.08
N THR A 26 5.12 -2.89 14.35
CA THR A 26 4.34 -1.63 14.50
C THR A 26 2.95 -1.66 13.85
N ALA A 27 2.72 -2.53 12.88
CA ALA A 27 1.46 -2.66 12.16
C ALA A 27 1.27 -4.11 11.67
N ASN A 28 0.26 -4.35 10.83
CA ASN A 28 0.10 -5.64 10.12
C ASN A 28 -0.39 -5.48 8.68
N SER A 29 -0.40 -4.24 8.18
CA SER A 29 -0.74 -3.89 6.82
C SER A 29 -0.07 -2.59 6.39
N ILE A 30 0.12 -2.40 5.08
CA ILE A 30 0.60 -1.17 4.47
C ILE A 30 -0.45 -0.56 3.55
N LEU A 31 -0.60 0.78 3.61
CA LEU A 31 -1.34 1.54 2.60
C LEU A 31 -0.37 1.93 1.47
N VAL A 32 -0.65 1.50 0.25
CA VAL A 32 0.23 1.64 -0.91
C VAL A 32 -0.24 2.80 -1.76
N LYS A 33 0.60 3.82 -1.91
CA LYS A 33 0.38 4.99 -2.78
C LYS A 33 1.59 5.11 -3.69
N VAL A 34 1.40 4.77 -4.97
CA VAL A 34 2.49 4.67 -5.96
C VAL A 34 3.35 5.93 -6.04
N ASN A 35 2.72 7.10 -5.90
CA ASN A 35 3.40 8.39 -5.98
C ASN A 35 4.08 8.86 -4.68
N GLN A 36 4.09 8.06 -3.61
CA GLN A 36 4.91 8.31 -2.42
C GLN A 36 6.35 7.80 -2.58
N ILE A 37 6.57 6.74 -3.37
CA ILE A 37 7.89 6.13 -3.57
C ILE A 37 8.51 6.49 -4.93
N GLY A 38 7.67 6.82 -5.92
CA GLY A 38 8.07 7.48 -7.16
C GLY A 38 8.10 6.58 -8.39
N THR A 39 8.40 5.29 -8.23
CA THR A 39 8.41 4.32 -9.35
C THR A 39 7.51 3.11 -9.09
N LEU A 40 7.06 2.47 -10.18
CA LEU A 40 6.30 1.22 -10.09
C LEU A 40 7.17 0.09 -9.53
N SER A 41 8.44 -0.02 -9.94
CA SER A 41 9.33 -1.07 -9.41
C SER A 41 9.46 -1.00 -7.89
N GLU A 42 9.70 0.19 -7.33
CA GLU A 42 9.79 0.35 -5.88
C GLU A 42 8.45 0.12 -5.16
N THR A 43 7.34 0.43 -5.83
CA THR A 43 5.99 0.08 -5.33
C THR A 43 5.84 -1.44 -5.24
N LEU A 44 6.23 -2.17 -6.29
CA LEU A 44 6.15 -3.63 -6.32
C LEU A 44 7.07 -4.25 -5.26
N ASP A 45 8.26 -3.68 -5.05
CA ASP A 45 9.17 -4.11 -3.98
C ASP A 45 8.54 -3.91 -2.59
N ALA A 46 7.88 -2.78 -2.35
CA ALA A 46 7.19 -2.52 -1.08
C ALA A 46 6.03 -3.51 -0.84
N VAL A 47 5.23 -3.80 -1.87
CA VAL A 47 4.14 -4.78 -1.78
C VAL A 47 4.68 -6.19 -1.54
N SER A 48 5.72 -6.60 -2.29
CA SER A 48 6.38 -7.88 -2.14
C SER A 48 6.97 -8.06 -0.74
N LEU A 49 7.63 -7.02 -0.21
CA LEU A 49 8.18 -7.02 1.15
C LEU A 49 7.09 -7.18 2.21
N ALA A 50 5.93 -6.53 2.03
CA ALA A 50 4.80 -6.71 2.93
C ALA A 50 4.29 -8.15 2.91
N HIS A 51 3.99 -8.68 1.72
CA HIS A 51 3.42 -10.03 1.57
C HIS A 51 4.35 -11.12 2.10
N THR A 52 5.64 -11.05 1.79
CA THR A 52 6.65 -12.02 2.26
C THR A 52 6.82 -12.03 3.78
N ASN A 53 6.44 -10.95 4.46
CA ASN A 53 6.47 -10.84 5.93
C ASN A 53 5.07 -10.98 6.57
N GLY A 54 4.09 -11.51 5.82
CA GLY A 54 2.74 -11.75 6.33
C GLY A 54 1.91 -10.48 6.59
N TYR A 55 2.35 -9.33 6.09
CA TYR A 55 1.54 -8.12 6.06
C TYR A 55 0.58 -8.17 4.87
N THR A 56 -0.58 -7.53 5.03
CA THR A 56 -1.52 -7.27 3.92
C THR A 56 -1.24 -5.91 3.28
N ALA A 57 -1.58 -5.73 2.02
CA ALA A 57 -1.44 -4.44 1.32
C ALA A 57 -2.83 -3.89 0.94
N VAL A 58 -2.99 -2.57 1.03
CA VAL A 58 -4.18 -1.86 0.57
C VAL A 58 -3.77 -0.83 -0.47
N MET A 59 -4.15 -1.03 -1.73
CA MET A 59 -3.87 -0.04 -2.78
C MET A 59 -4.71 1.21 -2.55
N SER A 60 -4.12 2.41 -2.67
CA SER A 60 -4.78 3.65 -2.29
C SER A 60 -4.61 4.75 -3.33
N HIS A 61 -5.70 5.49 -3.53
CA HIS A 61 -5.69 6.77 -4.21
C HIS A 61 -4.97 7.86 -3.41
N ARG A 62 -4.86 9.05 -4.01
CA ARG A 62 -4.61 10.32 -3.32
C ARG A 62 -5.91 11.15 -3.20
N SER A 63 -5.88 12.17 -2.35
CA SER A 63 -7.02 13.11 -2.23
C SER A 63 -7.24 13.93 -3.50
N GLY A 64 -6.15 14.34 -4.15
CA GLY A 64 -6.17 14.87 -5.51
C GLY A 64 -5.86 13.75 -6.48
N GLU A 65 -6.90 13.17 -7.08
CA GLU A 65 -6.79 12.16 -8.13
C GLU A 65 -7.03 12.76 -9.52
N THR A 66 -6.61 12.01 -10.54
CA THR A 66 -7.00 12.24 -11.94
C THR A 66 -8.09 11.25 -12.36
N GLU A 67 -8.44 11.26 -13.64
CA GLU A 67 -9.26 10.26 -14.31
C GLU A 67 -8.55 8.91 -14.49
N ASP A 68 -7.26 8.84 -14.19
CA ASP A 68 -6.44 7.64 -14.35
C ASP A 68 -6.93 6.49 -13.47
N THR A 69 -6.97 5.29 -14.04
CA THR A 69 -7.47 4.07 -13.37
C THR A 69 -6.36 3.08 -13.02
N THR A 70 -5.09 3.44 -13.20
CA THR A 70 -3.93 2.54 -13.08
C THR A 70 -3.90 1.80 -11.75
N ILE A 71 -4.28 2.46 -10.64
CA ILE A 71 -4.26 1.81 -9.32
C ILE A 71 -5.29 0.68 -9.19
N ALA A 72 -6.35 0.66 -10.01
CA ALA A 72 -7.29 -0.46 -10.04
C ALA A 72 -6.62 -1.71 -10.61
N ASP A 73 -5.94 -1.59 -11.75
CA ASP A 73 -5.16 -2.67 -12.35
C ASP A 73 -4.03 -3.11 -11.43
N LEU A 74 -3.30 -2.17 -10.81
CA LEU A 74 -2.23 -2.50 -9.88
C LEU A 74 -2.73 -3.25 -8.65
N ALA A 75 -3.91 -2.92 -8.10
CA ALA A 75 -4.48 -3.63 -6.96
C ALA A 75 -4.73 -5.12 -7.28
N VAL A 76 -5.19 -5.40 -8.50
CA VAL A 76 -5.40 -6.77 -9.00
C VAL A 76 -4.06 -7.45 -9.31
N ALA A 77 -3.19 -6.81 -10.08
CA ALA A 77 -1.92 -7.37 -10.52
C ALA A 77 -0.98 -7.73 -9.35
N THR A 78 -1.02 -6.93 -8.28
CA THR A 78 -0.21 -7.17 -7.08
C THR A 78 -0.90 -8.05 -6.04
N ASN A 79 -2.14 -8.49 -6.30
CA ASN A 79 -2.94 -9.27 -5.38
C ASN A 79 -3.05 -8.63 -3.98
N CYS A 80 -3.28 -7.31 -3.91
CA CYS A 80 -3.48 -6.62 -2.63
C CYS A 80 -4.74 -7.13 -1.90
N GLY A 81 -5.76 -7.56 -2.64
CA GLY A 81 -7.05 -8.00 -2.09
C GLY A 81 -7.93 -6.87 -1.53
N GLN A 82 -7.40 -5.65 -1.41
CA GLN A 82 -8.10 -4.46 -0.93
C GLN A 82 -7.66 -3.21 -1.70
N ILE A 83 -8.62 -2.32 -1.98
CA ILE A 83 -8.38 -1.02 -2.61
C ILE A 83 -9.23 0.05 -1.92
N LYS A 84 -8.64 1.24 -1.73
CA LYS A 84 -9.28 2.44 -1.19
C LYS A 84 -9.17 3.57 -2.22
N THR A 85 -10.25 3.83 -2.94
CA THR A 85 -10.27 4.81 -4.05
C THR A 85 -11.37 5.90 -3.92
N GLY A 86 -11.83 6.15 -2.69
CA GLY A 86 -12.85 7.15 -2.39
C GLY A 86 -14.27 6.60 -2.40
N ALA A 87 -15.25 7.49 -2.28
CA ALA A 87 -16.68 7.15 -2.31
C ALA A 87 -17.14 6.82 -3.74
N PRO A 88 -18.34 6.22 -3.93
CA PRO A 88 -18.98 6.09 -5.24
C PRO A 88 -19.56 7.43 -5.76
N ALA A 89 -18.86 8.52 -5.48
CA ALA A 89 -19.14 9.90 -5.86
C ALA A 89 -17.84 10.70 -5.66
N ARG A 90 -17.63 11.75 -6.47
CA ARG A 90 -16.53 12.72 -6.34
C ARG A 90 -17.08 14.13 -6.46
#